data_AF-A0A921UT38-F1
#
_entry.id   AF-A0A921UT38-F1
#
_cell.length_a   1.000
_cell.length_b   1.000
_cell.length_c   1.000
_cell.angle_alpha   90.00
_cell.angle_beta   90.00
_cell.angle_gamma   90.00
#
_symmetry.space_group_name_H-M   'P 1'
#
loop_
_entity.id
_entity.type
_entity.pdbx_description
1 polymer ?
#
loop_
_entity_poly.entity_id
_entity_poly.type
_entity_poly.pdbx_seq_one_letter_code
_entity_poly.pdbx_strand_id
1 'polypeptide(L)'
;MGAVFGGSSKQGSHAVSFLLGAALPTALLFFLASDRLGGGFPTISSSWRGDGSISTARQAAGAANNKPATHALAAGSDGRGAAPTQDHEVEFAGLAELLARVATEDRTVILTSVNEIWTRPNSLLDFFLGGFRNGEDTAHLVDHVLIVTVDAASFSGCKAAHPHCYLLEVKSMDMNRAKSFGSPEYVELNWLKLSVQQRVLELGYNFLFTDADILWLRNPFQRISVYADMSCSLDNSKMAPTLLDCENNIGFYYMKATNRSVELVRYWRAARARFDGNPNEQVVFSNIKRELISKLGVRFQPLETEYISGFCDFQDHLDKVCTVHANCCMGLENKVHDLNNIAADWKNYTSMTPEQRKERSFKVTPPRKCRNSMGWV
;
A
#
# COMPACT_ATOMS: atom_id res chain seq x y z
N MET A 1 0.17 54.63 31.87
CA MET A 1 1.31 55.51 32.19
C MET A 1 2.49 54.63 32.58
N GLY A 2 3.66 54.82 31.96
CA GLY A 2 4.88 54.09 32.30
C GLY A 2 5.59 53.49 31.08
N ALA A 3 6.12 54.36 30.23
CA ALA A 3 6.99 54.04 29.11
C ALA A 3 8.47 54.10 29.53
N VAL A 4 9.25 53.14 29.02
CA VAL A 4 10.56 53.27 28.36
C VAL A 4 11.71 54.05 29.03
N PHE A 5 12.85 53.35 29.21
CA PHE A 5 14.22 53.76 28.84
C PHE A 5 15.02 52.46 28.62
N GLY A 6 15.86 52.23 27.61
CA GLY A 6 16.34 53.03 26.49
C GLY A 6 17.79 52.62 26.14
N GLY A 7 18.04 52.35 24.86
CA GLY A 7 19.37 52.40 24.20
C GLY A 7 20.26 51.13 24.27
N SER A 8 21.03 50.75 23.24
CA SER A 8 21.32 51.39 21.95
C SER A 8 22.03 50.42 20.98
N SER A 9 21.63 50.52 19.70
CA SER A 9 22.42 50.45 18.47
C SER A 9 23.34 49.25 18.15
N LYS A 10 23.14 48.62 16.99
CA LYS A 10 23.80 49.05 15.74
C LYS A 10 23.23 48.39 14.47
N GLN A 11 23.26 49.21 13.42
CA GLN A 11 22.90 49.02 12.02
C GLN A 11 23.61 47.85 11.31
N GLY A 12 22.88 47.29 10.34
CA GLY A 12 23.43 46.56 9.19
C GLY A 12 22.32 46.32 8.16
N SER A 13 22.15 47.27 7.25
CA SER A 13 21.29 47.14 6.06
C SER A 13 21.94 46.17 5.08
N HIS A 14 21.16 45.32 4.40
CA HIS A 14 21.24 45.09 2.94
C HIS A 14 20.10 44.16 2.52
N ALA A 15 19.16 44.73 1.75
CA ALA A 15 18.28 43.98 0.87
C ALA A 15 19.10 43.27 -0.20
N VAL A 16 18.85 41.98 -0.47
CA VAL A 16 18.97 41.33 -1.79
C VAL A 16 18.25 39.96 -1.77
N SER A 17 17.42 39.76 -2.80
CA SER A 17 16.91 38.53 -3.42
C SER A 17 15.81 37.71 -2.71
N PHE A 18 14.55 37.81 -3.15
CA PHE A 18 13.95 37.22 -4.37
C PHE A 18 14.08 35.68 -4.45
N LEU A 19 12.90 35.04 -4.50
CA LEU A 19 12.60 33.70 -5.02
C LEU A 19 13.08 32.49 -4.19
N LEU A 20 12.18 31.98 -3.36
CA LEU A 20 11.98 30.54 -3.13
C LEU A 20 10.55 30.29 -2.61
N GLY A 21 9.57 30.88 -3.31
CA GLY A 21 8.19 30.41 -3.29
C GLY A 21 7.97 29.59 -4.55
N ALA A 22 8.11 28.26 -4.41
CA ALA A 22 7.75 27.17 -5.33
C ALA A 22 8.85 26.09 -5.38
N ALA A 23 8.95 25.25 -4.34
CA ALA A 23 9.57 23.93 -4.41
C ALA A 23 9.32 23.10 -3.13
N LEU A 24 8.06 22.97 -2.69
CA LEU A 24 7.68 21.94 -1.71
C LEU A 24 6.31 21.37 -2.09
N PRO A 25 6.29 20.49 -3.10
CA PRO A 25 5.49 19.27 -2.96
C PRO A 25 6.26 18.00 -3.38
N THR A 26 7.60 18.03 -3.45
CA THR A 26 8.39 16.90 -3.94
C THR A 26 9.02 16.02 -2.85
N ALA A 27 8.62 16.19 -1.58
CA ALA A 27 9.19 15.44 -0.45
C ALA A 27 8.24 14.40 0.19
N LEU A 28 7.17 13.99 -0.49
CA LEU A 28 6.12 13.13 0.09
C LEU A 28 5.62 12.00 -0.83
N LEU A 29 6.49 11.47 -1.71
CA LEU A 29 6.12 10.40 -2.66
C LEU A 29 7.06 9.18 -2.64
N PHE A 30 7.68 8.86 -1.50
CA PHE A 30 8.54 7.67 -1.38
C PHE A 30 8.27 6.84 -0.12
N PHE A 31 7.03 6.40 0.09
CA PHE A 31 6.71 5.51 1.21
C PHE A 31 5.72 4.42 0.88
N LEU A 32 6.05 3.55 -0.08
CA LEU A 32 5.54 2.18 -0.13
C LEU A 32 6.75 1.32 -0.53
N ALA A 33 6.86 0.06 -0.08
CA ALA A 33 8.16 -0.50 0.30
C ALA A 33 8.79 -1.55 -0.63
N SER A 34 10.05 -1.26 -0.93
CA SER A 34 11.15 -2.07 -1.45
C SER A 34 11.20 -3.53 -0.96
N ASP A 35 10.99 -4.48 -1.88
CA ASP A 35 11.54 -5.84 -1.79
C ASP A 35 12.73 -5.92 -2.75
N ARG A 36 13.95 -5.70 -2.24
CA ARG A 36 15.19 -6.08 -2.93
C ARG A 36 15.88 -7.21 -2.18
N LEU A 37 16.15 -8.27 -2.94
CA LEU A 37 17.19 -9.26 -2.64
C LEU A 37 18.56 -8.55 -2.65
N GLY A 38 19.39 -8.88 -1.66
CA GLY A 38 20.67 -8.24 -1.37
C GLY A 38 21.59 -8.10 -2.58
N GLY A 39 21.73 -6.86 -3.05
CA GLY A 39 22.84 -6.39 -3.86
C GLY A 39 23.25 -5.02 -3.35
N GLY A 40 24.47 -4.91 -2.80
CA GLY A 40 24.98 -3.68 -2.20
C GLY A 40 24.85 -2.49 -3.15
N PHE A 41 24.34 -1.37 -2.63
CA PHE A 41 24.42 -0.10 -3.35
C PHE A 41 25.88 0.35 -3.41
N PRO A 42 26.41 0.75 -4.59
CA PRO A 42 27.71 1.37 -4.65
C PRO A 42 27.63 2.76 -4.01
N THR A 43 28.47 2.98 -3.01
CA THR A 43 28.64 4.25 -2.32
C THR A 43 29.09 5.33 -3.32
N ILE A 44 28.20 6.28 -3.65
CA ILE A 44 28.62 7.50 -4.35
C ILE A 44 29.19 8.45 -3.29
N SER A 45 30.52 8.42 -3.18
CA SER A 45 31.32 9.39 -2.44
C SER A 45 31.26 10.75 -3.14
N SER A 46 30.78 11.77 -2.43
CA SER A 46 30.94 13.17 -2.82
C SER A 46 32.35 13.65 -2.45
N SER A 47 33.24 13.78 -3.43
CA SER A 47 34.49 14.52 -3.28
C SER A 47 34.43 15.84 -4.03
N TRP A 48 34.32 16.92 -3.26
CA TRP A 48 34.66 18.27 -3.69
C TRP A 48 36.18 18.43 -3.60
N ARG A 49 36.85 18.77 -4.72
CA ARG A 49 38.04 19.65 -4.78
C ARG A 49 38.48 19.88 -6.23
N GLY A 50 38.47 21.16 -6.63
CA GLY A 50 39.67 21.89 -7.02
C GLY A 50 40.33 21.59 -8.37
N ASP A 51 40.10 22.53 -9.29
CA ASP A 51 41.12 23.31 -10.01
C ASP A 51 41.70 22.78 -11.36
N GLY A 52 41.84 23.71 -12.31
CA GLY A 52 42.89 23.69 -13.32
C GLY A 52 42.57 23.25 -14.76
N SER A 53 42.52 24.26 -15.65
CA SER A 53 43.21 24.28 -16.96
C SER A 53 42.63 23.55 -18.20
N ILE A 54 42.03 24.37 -19.07
CA ILE A 54 42.36 24.60 -20.50
C ILE A 54 42.87 23.38 -21.30
N SER A 55 42.11 22.99 -22.34
CA SER A 55 42.65 22.92 -23.71
C SER A 55 41.56 22.88 -24.78
N THR A 56 41.80 23.76 -25.75
CA THR A 56 41.15 24.05 -27.02
C THR A 56 41.02 22.87 -27.98
N ALA A 57 39.88 22.81 -28.69
CA ALA A 57 39.86 22.43 -30.11
C ALA A 57 38.85 23.31 -30.86
N ARG A 58 39.38 24.21 -31.69
CA ARG A 58 38.68 25.00 -32.71
C ARG A 58 38.78 24.27 -34.05
N GLN A 59 37.69 24.24 -34.81
CA GLN A 59 37.53 24.73 -36.20
C GLN A 59 36.20 24.17 -36.75
N ALA A 60 35.19 25.02 -37.00
CA ALA A 60 34.96 25.84 -38.21
C ALA A 60 34.51 24.99 -39.41
N ALA A 61 33.55 25.34 -40.26
CA ALA A 61 32.54 26.39 -40.35
C ALA A 61 31.58 25.96 -41.48
N GLY A 62 30.33 26.44 -41.49
CA GLY A 62 29.38 26.19 -42.58
C GLY A 62 28.04 26.89 -42.37
N ALA A 63 27.99 28.16 -42.80
CA ALA A 63 26.82 29.05 -42.97
C ALA A 63 25.70 28.41 -43.83
N ALA A 64 24.45 28.85 -43.91
CA ALA A 64 23.57 29.80 -43.23
C ALA A 64 22.17 29.61 -43.85
N ASN A 65 21.07 29.81 -43.10
CA ASN A 65 20.01 30.75 -43.51
C ASN A 65 18.94 30.96 -42.41
N ASN A 66 18.88 32.24 -42.02
CA ASN A 66 17.78 33.05 -41.47
C ASN A 66 16.37 32.73 -42.03
N LYS A 67 15.21 33.03 -41.40
CA LYS A 67 14.72 33.52 -40.09
C LYS A 67 13.15 33.58 -40.24
N PRO A 68 12.32 34.15 -39.32
CA PRO A 68 11.11 33.48 -38.79
C PRO A 68 9.79 34.24 -39.07
N ALA A 69 8.73 33.89 -38.31
CA ALA A 69 7.45 34.57 -38.07
C ALA A 69 6.28 34.09 -38.96
N THR A 70 5.01 33.92 -38.53
CA THR A 70 4.26 34.16 -37.28
C THR A 70 2.84 33.58 -37.46
N HIS A 71 2.20 33.18 -36.35
CA HIS A 71 0.76 33.13 -36.05
C HIS A 71 -0.29 32.81 -37.14
N ALA A 72 -1.03 31.72 -36.91
CA ALA A 72 -2.48 31.70 -37.13
C ALA A 72 -3.16 30.75 -36.12
N LEU A 73 -4.08 31.32 -35.33
CA LEU A 73 -5.06 30.60 -34.51
C LEU A 73 -6.08 29.92 -35.42
N ALA A 74 -6.30 28.63 -35.24
CA ALA A 74 -7.49 27.95 -35.74
C ALA A 74 -8.00 26.99 -34.67
N ALA A 75 -9.23 27.22 -34.24
CA ALA A 75 -9.98 26.36 -33.33
C ALA A 75 -10.20 24.99 -34.00
N GLY A 76 -9.70 23.93 -33.36
CA GLY A 76 -9.94 22.55 -33.73
C GLY A 76 -10.38 21.77 -32.51
N SER A 77 -11.56 21.16 -32.60
CA SER A 77 -12.13 20.26 -31.62
C SER A 77 -11.28 19.00 -31.49
N ASP A 78 -10.37 18.95 -30.53
CA ASP A 78 -9.68 17.71 -30.19
C ASP A 78 -10.39 17.01 -29.04
N GLY A 79 -11.26 16.08 -29.43
CA GLY A 79 -11.56 14.90 -28.64
C GLY A 79 -10.25 14.14 -28.40
N ARG A 80 -9.52 14.52 -27.34
CA ARG A 80 -8.49 13.66 -26.75
C ARG A 80 -9.21 12.52 -26.07
N GLY A 81 -9.53 11.50 -26.87
CA GLY A 81 -9.83 10.17 -26.36
C GLY A 81 -8.76 9.79 -25.37
N ALA A 82 -9.20 9.42 -24.17
CA ALA A 82 -8.35 8.84 -23.14
C ALA A 82 -7.47 7.76 -23.78
N ALA A 83 -6.18 7.77 -23.49
CA ALA A 83 -5.34 6.61 -23.78
C ALA A 83 -6.01 5.39 -23.12
N PRO A 84 -6.27 4.30 -23.87
CA PRO A 84 -6.92 3.14 -23.30
C PRO A 84 -6.07 2.64 -22.13
N THR A 85 -6.70 2.45 -20.98
CA THR A 85 -6.16 1.61 -19.92
C THR A 85 -5.72 0.31 -20.58
N GLN A 86 -4.51 -0.17 -20.30
CA GLN A 86 -4.17 -1.55 -20.64
C GLN A 86 -5.05 -2.44 -19.77
N ASP A 87 -6.30 -2.65 -20.19
CA ASP A 87 -7.13 -3.71 -19.68
C ASP A 87 -6.48 -5.00 -20.18
N HIS A 88 -5.59 -5.53 -19.34
CA HIS A 88 -5.09 -6.88 -19.51
C HIS A 88 -6.31 -7.79 -19.68
N GLU A 89 -6.31 -8.62 -20.71
CA GLU A 89 -7.33 -9.64 -20.91
C GLU A 89 -7.14 -10.71 -19.82
N VAL A 90 -7.74 -10.45 -18.66
CA VAL A 90 -7.71 -11.35 -17.50
C VAL A 90 -8.91 -12.27 -17.57
N GLU A 91 -8.66 -13.56 -17.73
CA GLU A 91 -9.70 -14.57 -17.65
C GLU A 91 -9.85 -15.03 -16.20
N PHE A 92 -11.08 -14.98 -15.69
CA PHE A 92 -11.40 -15.42 -14.32
C PHE A 92 -11.99 -16.83 -14.30
N ALA A 93 -11.47 -17.71 -15.16
CA ALA A 93 -11.95 -19.08 -15.28
C ALA A 93 -11.85 -19.80 -13.92
N GLY A 94 -12.91 -20.52 -13.52
CA GLY A 94 -12.95 -21.26 -12.26
C GLY A 94 -13.13 -20.42 -10.98
N LEU A 95 -13.07 -19.09 -11.06
CA LEU A 95 -13.17 -18.22 -9.88
C LEU A 95 -14.56 -18.32 -9.23
N ALA A 96 -15.63 -18.33 -10.03
CA ALA A 96 -17.00 -18.37 -9.52
C ALA A 96 -17.28 -19.67 -8.73
N GLU A 97 -16.81 -20.80 -9.24
CA GLU A 97 -16.92 -22.11 -8.62
C GLU A 97 -16.13 -22.19 -7.32
N LEU A 98 -14.97 -21.54 -7.26
CA LEU A 98 -14.14 -21.50 -6.07
C LEU A 98 -14.74 -20.58 -5.00
N LEU A 99 -15.22 -19.39 -5.38
CA LEU A 99 -15.91 -18.47 -4.45
C LEU A 99 -17.11 -19.15 -3.80
N ALA A 100 -17.89 -19.93 -4.56
CA ALA A 100 -19.04 -20.67 -4.03
C ALA A 100 -18.67 -21.71 -2.95
N ARG A 101 -17.43 -22.22 -2.97
CA ARG A 101 -16.93 -23.19 -1.98
C ARG A 101 -16.28 -22.54 -0.76
N VAL A 102 -15.66 -21.38 -0.97
CA VAL A 102 -14.83 -20.71 0.05
C VAL A 102 -15.64 -19.70 0.85
N ALA A 103 -16.67 -19.10 0.27
CA ALA A 103 -17.41 -18.05 0.94
C ALA A 103 -18.13 -18.54 2.21
N THR A 104 -18.20 -17.67 3.20
CA THR A 104 -19.08 -17.78 4.37
C THR A 104 -20.56 -17.78 3.95
N GLU A 105 -21.46 -18.07 4.90
CA GLU A 105 -22.91 -18.06 4.67
C GLU A 105 -23.43 -16.71 4.14
N ASP A 106 -22.84 -15.59 4.59
CA ASP A 106 -23.17 -14.23 4.12
C ASP A 106 -22.45 -13.84 2.81
N ARG A 107 -21.86 -14.82 2.11
CA ARG A 107 -21.10 -14.68 0.85
C ARG A 107 -19.84 -13.83 0.99
N THR A 108 -19.19 -13.84 2.13
CA THR A 108 -17.92 -13.15 2.36
C THR A 108 -16.74 -14.09 2.11
N VAL A 109 -15.73 -13.62 1.38
CA VAL A 109 -14.47 -14.34 1.15
C VAL A 109 -13.30 -13.52 1.68
N ILE A 110 -12.36 -14.15 2.37
CA ILE A 110 -11.10 -13.50 2.77
C ILE A 110 -10.11 -13.68 1.62
N LEU A 111 -9.71 -12.59 0.99
CA LEU A 111 -8.80 -12.60 -0.16
C LEU A 111 -7.40 -12.20 0.26
N THR A 112 -6.41 -12.94 -0.21
CA THR A 112 -5.00 -12.50 -0.19
C THR A 112 -4.35 -12.80 -1.54
N SER A 113 -3.21 -12.18 -1.81
CA SER A 113 -2.42 -12.46 -3.00
C SER A 113 -0.97 -12.74 -2.66
N VAL A 114 -0.36 -13.74 -3.30
CA VAL A 114 1.03 -14.15 -3.05
C VAL A 114 1.81 -14.40 -4.33
N ASN A 115 3.13 -14.19 -4.25
CA ASN A 115 4.11 -14.58 -5.26
C ASN A 115 5.01 -15.71 -4.74
N GLU A 116 5.87 -16.24 -5.62
CA GLU A 116 6.72 -17.40 -5.30
C GLU A 116 7.45 -17.24 -3.95
N ILE A 117 8.08 -16.08 -3.73
CA ILE A 117 8.95 -15.83 -2.58
C ILE A 117 8.14 -15.90 -1.27
N TRP A 118 6.89 -15.42 -1.28
CA TRP A 118 6.03 -15.40 -0.10
C TRP A 118 5.48 -16.78 0.26
N THR A 119 5.45 -17.70 -0.72
CA THR A 119 5.01 -19.10 -0.53
C THR A 119 6.13 -20.07 -0.15
N ARG A 120 7.38 -19.60 -0.07
CA ARG A 120 8.50 -20.42 0.39
C ARG A 120 8.31 -20.78 1.89
N PRO A 121 8.84 -21.92 2.35
CA PRO A 121 8.79 -22.27 3.76
C PRO A 121 9.40 -21.18 4.65
N ASN A 122 8.76 -20.94 5.80
CA ASN A 122 9.10 -19.88 6.75
C ASN A 122 9.07 -18.46 6.15
N SER A 123 8.21 -18.24 5.15
CA SER A 123 7.95 -16.92 4.55
C SER A 123 6.55 -16.41 4.92
N LEU A 124 6.14 -15.28 4.34
CA LEU A 124 4.93 -14.56 4.73
C LEU A 124 3.66 -15.42 4.75
N LEU A 125 3.48 -16.34 3.81
CA LEU A 125 2.29 -17.18 3.78
C LEU A 125 2.15 -18.06 5.04
N ASP A 126 3.26 -18.59 5.55
CA ASP A 126 3.25 -19.41 6.76
C ASP A 126 2.84 -18.59 8.00
N PHE A 127 3.31 -17.34 8.08
CA PHE A 127 2.93 -16.42 9.17
C PHE A 127 1.49 -15.97 9.06
N PHE A 128 1.04 -15.66 7.86
CA PHE A 128 -0.34 -15.30 7.57
C PHE A 128 -1.29 -16.41 8.02
N LEU A 129 -1.11 -17.64 7.52
CA LEU A 129 -1.93 -18.80 7.90
C LEU A 129 -1.75 -19.18 9.38
N GLY A 130 -0.52 -19.05 9.90
CA GLY A 130 -0.21 -19.25 11.31
C GLY A 130 -0.96 -18.27 12.22
N GLY A 131 -1.15 -17.02 11.79
CA GLY A 131 -1.97 -16.02 12.47
C GLY A 131 -3.40 -16.49 12.65
N PHE A 132 -4.06 -16.93 11.56
CA PHE A 132 -5.42 -17.48 11.65
C PHE A 132 -5.53 -18.64 12.65
N ARG A 133 -4.58 -19.58 12.62
CA ARG A 133 -4.60 -20.78 13.47
C ARG A 133 -4.39 -20.46 14.96
N ASN A 134 -3.62 -19.41 15.27
CA ASN A 134 -3.20 -19.09 16.64
C ASN A 134 -3.88 -17.82 17.22
N GLY A 135 -4.69 -17.12 16.44
CA GLY A 135 -5.46 -15.97 16.90
C GLY A 135 -6.71 -16.36 17.69
N GLU A 136 -7.25 -15.39 18.42
CA GLU A 136 -8.49 -15.53 19.19
C GLU A 136 -9.69 -15.42 18.24
N ASP A 137 -10.49 -16.49 18.16
CA ASP A 137 -11.66 -16.58 17.28
C ASP A 137 -11.35 -16.41 15.78
N THR A 138 -10.15 -16.80 15.34
CA THR A 138 -9.75 -16.70 13.91
C THR A 138 -9.59 -18.04 13.20
N ALA A 139 -9.46 -19.14 13.94
CA ALA A 139 -9.09 -20.43 13.35
C ALA A 139 -10.10 -20.91 12.29
N HIS A 140 -11.40 -20.70 12.54
CA HIS A 140 -12.47 -21.06 11.61
C HIS A 140 -12.47 -20.21 10.33
N LEU A 141 -11.89 -19.00 10.36
CA LEU A 141 -11.85 -18.10 9.22
C LEU A 141 -10.86 -18.57 8.14
N VAL A 142 -9.89 -19.43 8.49
CA VAL A 142 -8.90 -19.93 7.53
C VAL A 142 -9.55 -20.70 6.37
N ASP A 143 -10.66 -21.40 6.63
CA ASP A 143 -11.40 -22.13 5.61
C ASP A 143 -12.08 -21.20 4.58
N HIS A 144 -12.20 -19.92 4.93
CA HIS A 144 -12.76 -18.87 4.09
C HIS A 144 -11.70 -17.99 3.42
N VAL A 145 -10.43 -18.36 3.54
CA VAL A 145 -9.31 -17.70 2.85
C VAL A 145 -9.19 -18.25 1.44
N LEU A 146 -9.23 -17.38 0.45
CA LEU A 146 -8.86 -17.65 -0.93
C LEU A 146 -7.55 -16.93 -1.26
N ILE A 147 -6.53 -17.71 -1.61
CA ILE A 147 -5.20 -17.20 -1.96
C ILE A 147 -5.08 -17.09 -3.48
N VAL A 148 -4.94 -15.88 -3.98
CA VAL A 148 -4.66 -15.59 -5.38
C VAL A 148 -3.15 -15.65 -5.61
N THR A 149 -2.72 -16.51 -6.52
CA THR A 149 -1.30 -16.72 -6.83
C THR A 149 -1.01 -16.17 -8.21
N VAL A 150 0.10 -15.47 -8.39
CA VAL A 150 0.39 -14.75 -9.64
C VAL A 150 1.31 -15.53 -10.58
N ASP A 151 1.84 -16.67 -10.14
CA ASP A 151 2.77 -17.50 -10.89
C ASP A 151 2.62 -18.99 -10.52
N ALA A 152 3.13 -19.88 -11.37
CA ALA A 152 2.96 -21.33 -11.16
C ALA A 152 3.68 -21.84 -9.91
N ALA A 153 4.80 -21.22 -9.52
CA ALA A 153 5.56 -21.63 -8.34
C ALA A 153 4.82 -21.22 -7.05
N SER A 154 4.24 -20.02 -7.00
CA SER A 154 3.34 -19.62 -5.91
C SER A 154 2.07 -20.44 -5.84
N PHE A 155 1.53 -20.87 -6.98
CA PHE A 155 0.39 -21.80 -6.98
C PHE A 155 0.75 -23.13 -6.34
N SER A 156 1.89 -23.73 -6.71
CA SER A 156 2.36 -24.96 -6.09
C SER A 156 2.64 -24.81 -4.59
N GLY A 157 3.30 -23.71 -4.19
CA GLY A 157 3.58 -23.42 -2.78
C GLY A 157 2.29 -23.22 -1.98
N CYS A 158 1.33 -22.48 -2.53
CA CYS A 158 0.00 -22.32 -1.94
C CYS A 158 -0.71 -23.66 -1.76
N LYS A 159 -0.76 -24.51 -2.80
CA LYS A 159 -1.45 -25.81 -2.75
C LYS A 159 -0.84 -26.77 -1.72
N ALA A 160 0.43 -26.60 -1.38
CA ALA A 160 1.08 -27.35 -0.31
C ALA A 160 0.68 -26.84 1.10
N ALA A 161 0.35 -25.56 1.25
CA ALA A 161 0.04 -24.93 2.53
C ALA A 161 -1.46 -24.76 2.81
N HIS A 162 -2.30 -24.68 1.76
CA HIS A 162 -3.71 -24.29 1.85
C HIS A 162 -4.57 -24.94 0.74
N PRO A 163 -5.82 -25.38 1.01
CA PRO A 163 -6.67 -26.00 -0.01
C PRO A 163 -7.17 -25.03 -1.09
N HIS A 164 -7.39 -23.76 -0.76
CA HIS A 164 -8.09 -22.78 -1.62
C HIS A 164 -7.13 -21.79 -2.28
N CYS A 165 -6.53 -22.24 -3.38
CA CYS A 165 -5.60 -21.45 -4.18
C CYS A 165 -6.18 -21.19 -5.57
N TYR A 166 -5.90 -20.00 -6.11
CA TYR A 166 -6.36 -19.57 -7.42
C TYR A 166 -5.19 -18.99 -8.23
N LEU A 167 -4.78 -19.66 -9.30
CA LEU A 167 -3.78 -19.13 -10.21
C LEU A 167 -4.41 -18.06 -11.10
N LEU A 168 -3.94 -16.83 -10.96
CA LEU A 168 -4.31 -15.73 -11.83
C LEU A 168 -3.50 -15.80 -13.13
N GLU A 169 -4.15 -16.19 -14.22
CA GLU A 169 -3.53 -16.23 -15.53
C GLU A 169 -3.61 -14.87 -16.21
N VAL A 170 -2.45 -14.29 -16.52
CA VAL A 170 -2.33 -13.01 -17.23
C VAL A 170 -1.64 -13.26 -18.57
N LYS A 171 -2.40 -13.28 -19.67
CA LYS A 171 -1.87 -13.60 -21.01
C LYS A 171 -0.86 -12.58 -21.53
N SER A 172 -0.92 -11.35 -21.04
CA SER A 172 -0.13 -10.23 -21.54
C SER A 172 1.19 -9.96 -20.79
N MET A 173 1.51 -10.71 -19.73
CA MET A 173 2.70 -10.44 -18.92
C MET A 173 3.32 -11.72 -18.36
N ASP A 174 4.65 -11.85 -18.48
CA ASP A 174 5.39 -12.94 -17.83
C ASP A 174 5.53 -12.66 -16.32
N MET A 175 4.78 -13.42 -15.53
CA MET A 175 4.71 -13.31 -14.08
C MET A 175 5.71 -14.21 -13.34
N ASN A 176 6.50 -15.02 -14.06
CA ASN A 176 7.37 -16.05 -13.48
C ASN A 176 8.63 -15.52 -12.75
N ARG A 177 8.71 -14.22 -12.48
CA ARG A 177 9.81 -13.60 -11.73
C ARG A 177 9.28 -12.62 -10.71
N ALA A 178 9.82 -12.69 -9.48
CA ALA A 178 9.59 -11.68 -8.45
C ALA A 178 9.88 -10.28 -9.01
N LYS A 179 8.90 -9.38 -8.88
CA LYS A 179 9.00 -8.01 -9.39
C LYS A 179 9.48 -7.08 -8.30
N SER A 180 10.40 -6.18 -8.64
CA SER A 180 10.90 -5.20 -7.70
C SER A 180 9.80 -4.21 -7.36
N PHE A 181 9.68 -3.88 -6.09
CA PHE A 181 8.75 -2.85 -5.64
C PHE A 181 8.91 -1.54 -6.44
N GLY A 182 7.78 -0.90 -6.77
CA GLY A 182 7.74 0.35 -7.51
C GLY A 182 8.14 0.21 -8.99
N SER A 183 8.48 -0.99 -9.46
CA SER A 183 8.65 -1.23 -10.89
C SER A 183 7.29 -1.14 -11.60
N PRO A 184 7.27 -0.83 -12.90
CA PRO A 184 6.04 -0.83 -13.69
C PRO A 184 5.24 -2.14 -13.52
N GLU A 185 5.92 -3.29 -13.48
CA GLU A 185 5.29 -4.60 -13.32
C GLU A 185 4.67 -4.80 -11.93
N TYR A 186 5.28 -4.25 -10.88
CA TYR A 186 4.69 -4.24 -9.54
C TYR A 186 3.43 -3.37 -9.49
N VAL A 187 3.46 -2.21 -10.16
CA VAL A 187 2.26 -1.37 -10.29
C VAL A 187 1.15 -2.13 -11.03
N GLU A 188 1.46 -2.85 -12.12
CA GLU A 188 0.45 -3.65 -12.80
C GLU A 188 -0.11 -4.77 -11.92
N LEU A 189 0.71 -5.44 -11.12
CA LEU A 189 0.27 -6.45 -10.15
C LEU A 189 -0.80 -5.92 -9.20
N ASN A 190 -0.60 -4.71 -8.70
CA ASN A 190 -1.54 -4.03 -7.83
C ASN A 190 -2.88 -3.71 -8.53
N TRP A 191 -2.83 -3.29 -9.80
CA TRP A 191 -4.04 -3.07 -10.60
C TRP A 191 -4.76 -4.37 -11.00
N LEU A 192 -4.01 -5.46 -11.18
CA LEU A 192 -4.55 -6.81 -11.39
C LEU A 192 -5.26 -7.32 -10.13
N LYS A 193 -4.68 -7.11 -8.93
CA LYS A 193 -5.32 -7.36 -7.64
C LYS A 193 -6.70 -6.68 -7.57
N LEU A 194 -6.78 -5.40 -7.95
CA LEU A 194 -8.05 -4.67 -7.97
C LEU A 194 -9.05 -5.23 -9.00
N SER A 195 -8.56 -5.77 -10.12
CA SER A 195 -9.39 -6.39 -11.15
C SER A 195 -10.03 -7.70 -10.68
N VAL A 196 -9.29 -8.54 -9.94
CA VAL A 196 -9.83 -9.75 -9.29
C VAL A 196 -10.93 -9.37 -8.30
N GLN A 197 -10.68 -8.37 -7.47
CA GLN A 197 -11.66 -7.91 -6.47
C GLN A 197 -12.91 -7.32 -7.09
N GLN A 198 -12.79 -6.57 -8.20
CA GLN A 198 -13.94 -6.13 -8.97
C GLN A 198 -14.78 -7.34 -9.41
N ARG A 199 -14.14 -8.38 -9.95
CA ARG A 199 -14.83 -9.57 -10.41
C ARG A 199 -15.56 -10.29 -9.28
N VAL A 200 -14.95 -10.39 -8.09
CA VAL A 200 -15.56 -10.97 -6.89
C VAL A 200 -16.86 -10.23 -6.52
N LEU A 201 -16.83 -8.88 -6.53
CA LEU A 201 -18.02 -8.06 -6.27
C LEU A 201 -19.09 -8.24 -7.37
N GLU A 202 -18.70 -8.30 -8.64
CA GLU A 202 -19.62 -8.52 -9.77
C GLU A 202 -20.29 -9.90 -9.73
N LEU A 203 -19.64 -10.90 -9.14
CA LEU A 203 -20.21 -12.23 -8.86
C LEU A 203 -21.09 -12.25 -7.59
N GLY A 204 -21.20 -11.12 -6.91
CA GLY A 204 -22.08 -10.91 -5.75
C GLY A 204 -21.50 -11.42 -4.43
N TYR A 205 -20.18 -11.55 -4.31
CA TYR A 205 -19.50 -11.93 -3.07
C TYR A 205 -18.88 -10.70 -2.41
N ASN A 206 -19.09 -10.57 -1.10
CA ASN A 206 -18.32 -9.61 -0.31
C ASN A 206 -16.89 -10.11 -0.21
N PHE A 207 -15.96 -9.21 0.06
CA PHE A 207 -14.61 -9.65 0.40
C PHE A 207 -14.00 -8.83 1.52
N LEU A 208 -13.13 -9.49 2.29
CA LEU A 208 -12.12 -8.84 3.11
C LEU A 208 -10.77 -9.14 2.47
N PHE A 209 -10.12 -8.13 1.92
CA PHE A 209 -8.77 -8.25 1.40
C PHE A 209 -7.76 -8.02 2.52
N THR A 210 -6.74 -8.86 2.58
CA THR A 210 -5.63 -8.78 3.52
C THR A 210 -4.32 -9.13 2.80
N ASP A 211 -3.31 -8.28 2.90
CA ASP A 211 -1.97 -8.61 2.42
C ASP A 211 -1.39 -9.77 3.23
N ALA A 212 -0.45 -10.51 2.63
CA ALA A 212 0.15 -11.70 3.23
C ALA A 212 1.14 -11.38 4.37
N ASP A 213 1.54 -10.12 4.53
CA ASP A 213 2.36 -9.62 5.64
C ASP A 213 1.52 -9.00 6.77
N ILE A 214 0.27 -9.42 6.88
CA ILE A 214 -0.63 -9.09 7.99
C ILE A 214 -0.75 -10.30 8.92
N LEU A 215 -0.36 -10.10 10.18
CA LEU A 215 -0.56 -11.08 11.24
C LEU A 215 -1.95 -10.90 11.86
N TRP A 216 -2.71 -11.98 11.91
CA TRP A 216 -4.04 -12.04 12.53
C TRP A 216 -3.94 -12.48 13.99
N LEU A 217 -4.42 -11.64 14.89
CA LEU A 217 -4.41 -11.88 16.34
C LEU A 217 -5.82 -12.12 16.89
N ARG A 218 -6.84 -11.43 16.35
CA ARG A 218 -8.26 -11.64 16.68
C ARG A 218 -9.16 -11.47 15.48
N ASN A 219 -10.39 -11.97 15.58
CA ASN A 219 -11.45 -11.74 14.62
C ASN A 219 -11.73 -10.23 14.42
N PRO A 220 -11.46 -9.65 13.23
CA PRO A 220 -11.65 -8.22 12.98
C PRO A 220 -13.07 -7.88 12.50
N PHE A 221 -13.92 -8.86 12.17
CA PHE A 221 -15.25 -8.60 11.59
C PHE A 221 -16.16 -7.79 12.52
N GLN A 222 -15.97 -7.90 13.84
CA GLN A 222 -16.70 -7.08 14.81
C GLN A 222 -16.38 -5.58 14.73
N ARG A 223 -15.30 -5.20 14.03
CA ARG A 223 -14.90 -3.81 13.79
C ARG A 223 -15.44 -3.25 12.46
N ILE A 224 -16.05 -4.09 11.64
CA ILE A 224 -16.54 -3.75 10.31
C ILE A 224 -18.05 -3.50 10.39
N SER A 225 -18.47 -2.30 9.97
CA SER A 225 -19.88 -1.92 9.96
C SER A 225 -20.63 -2.59 8.82
N VAL A 226 -21.76 -3.21 9.14
CA VAL A 226 -22.69 -3.78 8.15
C VAL A 226 -23.29 -2.75 7.19
N TYR A 227 -23.20 -1.46 7.55
CA TYR A 227 -23.66 -0.33 6.75
C TYR A 227 -22.57 0.27 5.85
N ALA A 228 -21.30 -0.10 6.02
CA ALA A 228 -20.24 0.40 5.17
C ALA A 228 -20.31 -0.29 3.79
N ASP A 229 -20.08 0.49 2.74
CA ASP A 229 -19.84 -0.07 1.40
C ASP A 229 -18.38 -0.53 1.29
N MET A 230 -17.47 0.20 1.94
CA MET A 230 -16.05 -0.13 2.09
C MET A 230 -15.53 0.27 3.48
N SER A 231 -14.79 -0.63 4.13
CA SER A 231 -14.06 -0.36 5.37
C SER A 231 -12.57 -0.59 5.14
N CYS A 232 -11.70 0.35 5.51
CA CYS A 232 -10.28 0.30 5.12
C CYS A 232 -9.38 0.67 6.29
N SER A 233 -8.24 -0.02 6.43
CA SER A 233 -7.18 0.40 7.34
C SER A 233 -6.55 1.73 6.94
N LEU A 234 -5.81 2.31 7.88
CA LEU A 234 -5.24 3.65 7.76
C LEU A 234 -3.74 3.59 8.05
N ASP A 235 -3.01 4.49 7.41
CA ASP A 235 -1.64 4.84 7.74
C ASP A 235 -1.60 6.28 8.28
N ASN A 236 -0.63 6.55 9.14
CA ASN A 236 -0.33 7.86 9.73
C ASN A 236 -1.54 8.51 10.43
N SER A 237 -2.36 7.73 11.14
CA SER A 237 -3.61 8.15 11.77
C SER A 237 -3.43 9.29 12.79
N LYS A 238 -2.27 9.33 13.45
CA LYS A 238 -1.92 10.39 14.42
C LYS A 238 -1.69 11.77 13.80
N MET A 239 -1.53 11.84 12.47
CA MET A 239 -1.20 13.08 11.75
C MET A 239 -2.42 13.79 11.14
N ALA A 240 -3.60 13.15 11.14
CA ALA A 240 -4.79 13.66 10.47
C ALA A 240 -5.78 14.33 11.44
N PRO A 241 -6.50 15.40 11.02
CA PRO A 241 -7.53 16.04 11.84
C PRO A 241 -8.73 15.13 12.12
N THR A 242 -9.09 14.27 11.17
CA THR A 242 -10.14 13.25 11.29
C THR A 242 -9.68 11.95 10.64
N LEU A 243 -10.25 10.82 11.04
CA LEU A 243 -9.93 9.52 10.44
C LEU A 243 -10.25 9.46 8.93
N LEU A 244 -11.22 10.26 8.47
CA LEU A 244 -11.55 10.34 7.05
C LEU A 244 -10.47 11.09 6.25
N ASP A 245 -9.65 11.91 6.90
CA ASP A 245 -8.56 12.64 6.27
C ASP A 245 -7.23 11.85 6.27
N CYS A 246 -7.16 10.71 6.97
CA CYS A 246 -5.98 9.84 6.97
C CYS A 246 -5.66 9.30 5.58
N GLU A 247 -4.40 8.91 5.40
CA GLU A 247 -4.01 8.07 4.29
C GLU A 247 -4.62 6.67 4.49
N ASN A 248 -5.26 6.15 3.44
CA ASN A 248 -5.86 4.83 3.50
C ASN A 248 -4.81 3.79 3.11
N ASN A 249 -4.70 2.73 3.92
CA ASN A 249 -3.89 1.58 3.61
C ASN A 249 -4.77 0.51 2.96
N ILE A 250 -4.47 0.15 1.72
CA ILE A 250 -5.23 -0.87 0.99
C ILE A 250 -4.59 -2.27 1.10
N GLY A 251 -3.88 -2.51 2.19
CA GLY A 251 -3.44 -3.84 2.60
C GLY A 251 -4.48 -4.57 3.44
N PHE A 252 -5.41 -3.86 4.08
CA PHE A 252 -6.51 -4.48 4.83
C PHE A 252 -7.83 -3.72 4.65
N TYR A 253 -8.78 -4.30 3.93
CA TYR A 253 -10.07 -3.65 3.70
C TYR A 253 -11.18 -4.61 3.32
N TYR A 254 -12.40 -4.28 3.75
CA TYR A 254 -13.61 -5.00 3.42
C TYR A 254 -14.45 -4.22 2.41
N MET A 255 -15.09 -4.91 1.48
CA MET A 255 -16.10 -4.36 0.59
C MET A 255 -17.32 -5.26 0.54
N LYS A 256 -18.50 -4.65 0.68
CA LYS A 256 -19.79 -5.33 0.53
C LYS A 256 -20.16 -5.43 -0.94
N ALA A 257 -20.62 -6.59 -1.41
CA ALA A 257 -21.13 -6.74 -2.77
C ALA A 257 -22.44 -5.98 -2.95
N THR A 258 -22.37 -4.82 -3.58
CA THR A 258 -23.53 -4.03 -4.00
C THR A 258 -23.24 -3.39 -5.36
N ASN A 259 -24.27 -2.96 -6.07
CA ASN A 259 -24.08 -2.18 -7.31
C ASN A 259 -23.20 -0.95 -7.06
N ARG A 260 -23.35 -0.28 -5.91
CA ARG A 260 -22.53 0.88 -5.56
C ARG A 260 -21.05 0.52 -5.40
N SER A 261 -20.74 -0.61 -4.76
CA SER A 261 -19.37 -1.08 -4.56
C SER A 261 -18.71 -1.51 -5.87
N VAL A 262 -19.47 -2.13 -6.78
CA VAL A 262 -18.99 -2.43 -8.14
C VAL A 262 -18.67 -1.15 -8.89
N GLU A 263 -19.55 -0.14 -8.86
CA GLU A 263 -19.31 1.16 -9.47
C GLU A 263 -18.13 1.92 -8.82
N LEU A 264 -17.94 1.79 -7.51
CA LEU A 264 -16.78 2.33 -6.80
C LEU A 264 -15.48 1.81 -7.41
N VAL A 265 -15.34 0.48 -7.56
CA VAL A 265 -14.11 -0.12 -8.11
C VAL A 265 -13.94 0.23 -9.59
N ARG A 266 -15.02 0.26 -10.38
CA ARG A 266 -14.99 0.72 -11.78
C ARG A 266 -14.46 2.16 -11.89
N TYR A 267 -15.01 3.06 -11.07
CA TYR A 267 -14.57 4.46 -11.02
C TYR A 267 -13.11 4.58 -10.59
N TRP A 268 -12.69 3.78 -9.60
CA TRP A 268 -11.32 3.75 -9.13
C TRP A 268 -10.33 3.29 -10.20
N ARG A 269 -10.62 2.18 -10.90
CA ARG A 269 -9.78 1.71 -12.02
C ARG A 269 -9.72 2.72 -13.16
N ALA A 270 -10.86 3.27 -13.58
CA ALA A 270 -10.90 4.28 -14.63
C ALA A 270 -10.13 5.56 -14.25
N ALA A 271 -10.09 5.91 -12.96
CA ALA A 271 -9.38 7.09 -12.50
C ALA A 271 -7.86 7.03 -12.68
N ARG A 272 -7.25 5.84 -12.84
CA ARG A 272 -5.82 5.67 -13.08
C ARG A 272 -5.30 6.56 -14.21
N ALA A 273 -6.06 6.65 -15.31
CA ALA A 273 -5.69 7.43 -16.49
C ALA A 273 -5.67 8.96 -16.27
N ARG A 274 -6.17 9.45 -15.12
CA ARG A 274 -6.16 10.88 -14.77
C ARG A 274 -4.87 11.36 -14.13
N PHE A 275 -3.95 10.45 -13.78
CA PHE A 275 -2.76 10.75 -13.01
C PHE A 275 -1.49 10.37 -13.77
N ASP A 276 -0.55 11.31 -13.84
CA ASP A 276 0.76 11.10 -14.47
C ASP A 276 1.66 10.18 -13.63
N GLY A 277 2.67 9.58 -14.27
CA GLY A 277 3.71 8.80 -13.59
C GLY A 277 3.35 7.37 -13.23
N ASN A 278 2.25 6.84 -13.77
CA ASN A 278 1.75 5.48 -13.53
C ASN A 278 1.63 5.14 -12.03
N PRO A 279 0.80 5.87 -11.27
CA PRO A 279 0.68 5.66 -9.83
C PRO A 279 0.08 4.28 -9.53
N ASN A 280 0.43 3.77 -8.35
CA ASN A 280 -0.25 2.62 -7.81
C ASN A 280 -1.71 2.97 -7.44
N GLU A 281 -2.50 1.92 -7.27
CA GLU A 281 -3.90 1.95 -6.93
C GLU A 281 -4.18 2.65 -5.59
N GLN A 282 -3.31 2.53 -4.57
CA GLN A 282 -3.46 3.27 -3.29
C GLN A 282 -3.41 4.78 -3.50
N VAL A 283 -2.42 5.28 -4.25
CA VAL A 283 -2.25 6.71 -4.52
C VAL A 283 -3.46 7.24 -5.28
N VAL A 284 -3.95 6.50 -6.28
CA VAL A 284 -5.17 6.89 -7.00
C VAL A 284 -6.36 6.93 -6.05
N PHE A 285 -6.53 5.92 -5.19
CA PHE A 285 -7.63 5.86 -4.22
C PHE A 285 -7.66 7.08 -3.31
N SER A 286 -6.51 7.42 -2.72
CA SER A 286 -6.37 8.57 -1.81
C SER A 286 -6.79 9.87 -2.49
N ASN A 287 -6.44 10.06 -3.77
CA ASN A 287 -6.80 11.26 -4.52
C ASN A 287 -8.29 11.34 -4.88
N ILE A 288 -8.97 10.20 -5.04
CA ILE A 288 -10.37 10.16 -5.50
C ILE A 288 -11.37 9.87 -4.38
N LYS A 289 -10.91 9.58 -3.16
CA LYS A 289 -11.74 9.20 -2.01
C LYS A 289 -12.94 10.12 -1.79
N ARG A 290 -12.72 11.44 -1.84
CA ARG A 290 -13.80 12.44 -1.70
C ARG A 290 -14.79 12.41 -2.86
N GLU A 291 -14.35 12.09 -4.08
CA GLU A 291 -15.23 11.92 -5.24
C GLU A 291 -16.10 10.68 -5.08
N LEU A 292 -15.54 9.56 -4.60
CA LEU A 292 -16.29 8.32 -4.35
C LEU A 292 -17.42 8.57 -3.34
N ILE A 293 -17.14 9.32 -2.27
CA ILE A 293 -18.14 9.67 -1.25
C ILE A 293 -19.19 10.63 -1.83
N SER A 294 -18.76 11.74 -2.44
CA SER A 294 -19.68 12.81 -2.88
C SER A 294 -20.47 12.48 -4.15
N LYS A 295 -19.87 11.78 -5.13
CA LYS A 295 -20.50 11.47 -6.42
C LYS A 295 -21.27 10.15 -6.39
N LEU A 296 -20.71 9.12 -5.75
CA LEU A 296 -21.30 7.77 -5.74
C LEU A 296 -22.05 7.45 -4.43
N GLY A 297 -22.00 8.36 -3.44
CA GLY A 297 -22.65 8.15 -2.15
C GLY A 297 -22.04 7.00 -1.35
N VAL A 298 -20.74 6.73 -1.55
CA VAL A 298 -20.04 5.62 -0.88
C VAL A 298 -19.99 5.86 0.63
N ARG A 299 -20.48 4.89 1.39
CA ARG A 299 -20.36 4.85 2.84
C ARG A 299 -19.02 4.24 3.20
N PHE A 300 -18.03 5.10 3.40
CA PHE A 300 -16.68 4.71 3.75
C PHE A 300 -16.49 4.67 5.27
N GLN A 301 -15.92 3.58 5.78
CA GLN A 301 -15.53 3.44 7.19
C GLN A 301 -14.00 3.35 7.31
N PRO A 302 -13.34 4.37 7.87
CA PRO A 302 -11.96 4.23 8.33
C PRO A 302 -11.90 3.21 9.49
N LEU A 303 -10.98 2.25 9.42
CA LEU A 303 -10.73 1.30 10.51
C LEU A 303 -9.63 1.84 11.43
N GLU A 304 -9.95 1.95 12.72
CA GLU A 304 -9.05 2.53 13.71
C GLU A 304 -7.81 1.67 13.94
N THR A 305 -6.65 2.33 14.01
CA THR A 305 -5.35 1.66 14.17
C THR A 305 -5.21 0.94 15.50
N GLU A 306 -6.00 1.32 16.53
CA GLU A 306 -6.10 0.62 17.82
C GLU A 306 -6.49 -0.86 17.67
N TYR A 307 -7.29 -1.18 16.66
CA TYR A 307 -7.71 -2.55 16.35
C TYR A 307 -7.00 -3.11 15.12
N ILE A 308 -6.83 -2.29 14.08
CA ILE A 308 -6.22 -2.69 12.81
C ILE A 308 -4.85 -2.00 12.72
N SER A 309 -3.89 -2.54 13.45
CA SER A 309 -2.58 -1.92 13.62
C SER A 309 -1.69 -2.19 12.40
N GLY A 310 -0.68 -1.34 12.22
CA GLY A 310 0.44 -1.57 11.32
C GLY A 310 1.69 -0.92 11.89
N PHE A 311 2.89 -1.27 11.42
CA PHE A 311 4.12 -0.67 11.91
C PHE A 311 4.23 0.85 11.66
N CYS A 312 3.50 1.41 10.69
CA CYS A 312 3.36 2.87 10.53
C CYS A 312 2.74 3.53 11.79
N ASP A 313 1.70 2.91 12.35
CA ASP A 313 1.01 3.34 13.58
C ASP A 313 0.89 2.17 14.57
N PHE A 314 2.06 1.69 15.00
CA PHE A 314 2.13 0.50 15.82
C PHE A 314 1.43 0.69 17.16
N GLN A 315 0.58 -0.28 17.51
CA GLN A 315 -0.11 -0.34 18.80
C GLN A 315 0.40 -1.54 19.60
N ASP A 316 0.78 -1.28 20.85
CA ASP A 316 1.29 -2.29 21.78
C ASP A 316 0.20 -2.84 22.72
N HIS A 317 -1.06 -2.42 22.55
CA HIS A 317 -2.21 -2.88 23.31
C HIS A 317 -2.74 -4.23 22.77
N LEU A 318 -2.02 -5.32 23.08
CA LEU A 318 -2.41 -6.69 22.66
C LEU A 318 -3.77 -7.15 23.21
N ASP A 319 -4.39 -6.44 24.15
CA ASP A 319 -5.77 -6.70 24.59
C ASP A 319 -6.83 -6.24 23.58
N LYS A 320 -6.48 -5.36 22.64
CA LYS A 320 -7.42 -4.79 21.65
C LYS A 320 -7.13 -5.20 20.22
N VAL A 321 -5.85 -5.23 19.83
CA VAL A 321 -5.44 -5.39 18.43
C VAL A 321 -6.01 -6.68 17.82
N CYS A 322 -6.62 -6.55 16.65
CA CYS A 322 -7.12 -7.66 15.83
C CYS A 322 -6.08 -8.09 14.80
N THR A 323 -5.41 -7.14 14.14
CA THR A 323 -4.41 -7.44 13.10
C THR A 323 -3.20 -6.52 13.20
N VAL A 324 -2.03 -6.98 12.75
CA VAL A 324 -0.80 -6.20 12.66
C VAL A 324 -0.22 -6.33 11.26
N HIS A 325 -0.23 -5.24 10.49
CA HIS A 325 0.37 -5.15 9.16
C HIS A 325 1.86 -4.77 9.25
N ALA A 326 2.75 -5.51 8.59
CA ALA A 326 4.14 -5.09 8.37
C ALA A 326 4.31 -4.03 7.27
N ASN A 327 3.39 -3.05 7.23
CA ASN A 327 3.53 -1.83 6.43
C ASN A 327 4.69 -0.96 6.96
N CYS A 328 5.12 0.06 6.21
CA CYS A 328 6.30 0.86 6.56
C CYS A 328 7.52 -0.01 6.95
N CYS A 329 7.79 -1.04 6.14
CA CYS A 329 8.90 -1.95 6.35
C CYS A 329 9.50 -2.36 5.01
N MET A 330 10.81 -2.14 4.84
CA MET A 330 11.53 -2.57 3.64
C MET A 330 12.25 -3.90 3.88
N GLY A 331 12.09 -4.80 2.91
CA GLY A 331 12.75 -6.10 2.87
C GLY A 331 12.00 -7.21 3.60
N LEU A 332 11.75 -8.30 2.88
CA LEU A 332 11.13 -9.52 3.38
C LEU A 332 11.72 -10.04 4.70
N GLU A 333 13.04 -10.08 4.84
CA GLU A 333 13.71 -10.59 6.05
C GLU A 333 13.37 -9.74 7.29
N ASN A 334 13.24 -8.42 7.13
CA ASN A 334 12.83 -7.53 8.21
C ASN A 334 11.36 -7.76 8.58
N LYS A 335 10.48 -7.87 7.58
CA LYS A 335 9.05 -8.18 7.79
C LYS A 335 8.88 -9.49 8.55
N VAL A 336 9.49 -10.57 8.05
CA VAL A 336 9.44 -11.89 8.68
C VAL A 336 9.99 -11.85 10.10
N HIS A 337 11.11 -11.16 10.34
CA HIS A 337 11.69 -11.07 11.68
C HIS A 337 10.77 -10.36 12.68
N ASP A 338 10.27 -9.17 12.33
CA ASP A 338 9.45 -8.40 13.27
C ASP A 338 8.06 -9.01 13.45
N LEU A 339 7.45 -9.60 12.41
CA LEU A 339 6.21 -10.35 12.55
C LEU A 339 6.37 -11.59 13.46
N ASN A 340 7.52 -12.27 13.40
CA ASN A 340 7.84 -13.35 14.34
C ASN A 340 7.88 -12.88 15.79
N ASN A 341 8.49 -11.72 16.04
CA ASN A 341 8.54 -11.14 17.38
C ASN A 341 7.12 -10.86 17.91
N ILE A 342 6.25 -10.26 17.07
CA ILE A 342 4.85 -10.02 17.44
C ILE A 342 4.09 -11.34 17.68
N ALA A 343 4.29 -12.36 16.84
CA ALA A 343 3.66 -13.66 17.03
C ALA A 343 4.12 -14.35 18.34
N ALA A 344 5.40 -14.23 18.70
CA ALA A 344 5.93 -14.74 19.95
C ALA A 344 5.36 -13.99 21.17
N ASP A 345 5.25 -12.66 21.08
CA ASP A 345 4.63 -11.83 22.10
C ASP A 345 3.15 -12.17 22.27
N TRP A 346 2.43 -12.36 21.17
CA TRP A 346 1.04 -12.81 21.17
C TRP A 346 0.87 -14.16 21.87
N LYS A 347 1.73 -15.14 21.57
CA LYS A 347 1.73 -16.45 22.22
C LYS A 347 1.96 -16.32 23.73
N ASN A 348 2.93 -15.50 24.14
CA ASN A 348 3.21 -15.25 25.55
C ASN A 348 2.02 -14.59 26.25
N TYR A 349 1.44 -13.55 25.64
CA TYR A 349 0.28 -12.83 26.14
C TYR A 349 -0.94 -13.76 26.30
N THR A 350 -1.23 -14.56 25.28
CA THR A 350 -2.40 -15.47 25.29
C THR A 350 -2.26 -16.64 26.25
N SER A 351 -1.04 -17.05 26.59
CA SER A 351 -0.78 -18.06 27.64
C SER A 351 -1.09 -17.58 29.07
N MET A 352 -1.24 -16.28 29.29
CA MET A 352 -1.51 -15.70 30.61
C MET A 352 -3.00 -15.73 30.96
N THR A 353 -3.31 -15.83 32.26
CA THR A 353 -4.69 -15.67 32.76
C THR A 353 -5.16 -14.22 32.62
N PRO A 354 -6.49 -13.95 32.60
CA PRO A 354 -7.01 -12.59 32.55
C PRO A 354 -6.50 -11.68 33.68
N GLU A 355 -6.30 -12.21 34.88
CA GLU A 355 -5.75 -11.49 36.04
C GLU A 355 -4.29 -11.11 35.79
N GLN A 356 -3.47 -12.06 35.31
CA GLN A 356 -2.07 -11.81 34.96
C GLN A 356 -1.92 -10.76 33.87
N ARG A 357 -2.82 -10.72 32.89
CA ARG A 357 -2.84 -9.71 31.83
C ARG A 357 -3.21 -8.32 32.35
N LYS A 358 -4.02 -8.22 33.41
CA LYS A 358 -4.39 -6.96 34.07
C LYS A 358 -3.31 -6.46 35.03
N GLU A 359 -2.64 -7.37 35.72
CA GLU A 359 -1.62 -7.06 36.74
C GLU A 359 -0.23 -6.77 36.15
N ARG A 360 0.09 -7.35 34.99
CA ARG A 360 1.37 -7.14 34.31
C ARG A 360 1.24 -6.07 33.24
N SER A 361 2.18 -5.12 33.24
CA SER A 361 2.49 -4.32 32.04
C SER A 361 3.19 -5.22 31.02
N PHE A 362 2.40 -5.99 30.26
CA PHE A 362 2.96 -6.78 29.17
C PHE A 362 3.69 -5.86 28.19
N LYS A 363 4.97 -6.12 27.95
CA LYS A 363 5.79 -5.30 27.07
C LYS A 363 5.89 -5.98 25.71
N VAL A 364 5.28 -5.36 24.71
CA VAL A 364 5.40 -5.80 23.32
C VAL A 364 6.74 -5.39 22.75
N THR A 365 7.35 -6.28 21.98
CA THR A 365 8.58 -6.05 21.23
C THR A 365 8.27 -5.11 20.07
N PRO A 366 8.87 -3.91 20.01
CA PRO A 366 8.63 -3.00 18.90
C PRO A 366 9.28 -3.52 17.60
N PRO A 367 8.71 -3.20 16.42
CA PRO A 367 9.21 -3.66 15.12
C PRO A 367 10.47 -2.89 14.69
N ARG A 368 11.59 -3.14 15.38
CA ARG A 368 12.80 -2.34 15.25
C ARG A 368 13.48 -2.50 13.90
N LYS A 369 13.51 -3.70 13.31
CA LYS A 369 14.17 -3.89 12.01
C LYS A 369 13.43 -3.14 10.92
N CYS A 370 12.10 -3.20 10.93
CA CYS A 370 11.25 -2.44 10.04
C CYS A 370 11.42 -0.93 10.24
N ARG A 371 11.36 -0.43 11.48
CA ARG A 371 11.58 1.01 11.77
C ARG A 371 12.95 1.49 11.29
N ASN A 372 14.01 0.74 11.59
CA ASN A 372 15.37 1.05 11.15
C ASN A 372 15.47 1.08 9.62
N SER A 373 14.78 0.16 8.93
CA SER A 373 14.77 0.13 7.47
C SER A 373 14.17 1.42 6.89
N MET A 374 13.21 2.04 7.58
CA MET A 374 12.59 3.31 7.16
C MET A 374 13.37 4.55 7.62
N GLY A 375 14.48 4.38 8.34
CA GLY A 375 15.22 5.50 8.95
C GLY A 375 14.50 6.12 10.14
N TRP A 376 13.54 5.41 10.75
CA TRP A 376 12.87 5.84 11.97
C TRP A 376 13.68 5.35 13.17
N VAL A 377 14.20 6.28 13.97
CA VAL A 377 15.06 6.01 15.14
C VAL A 377 14.23 5.79 16.40
#